data_AF-A0A965U164-F1
#
_entry.id   AF-A0A965U164-F1
#
_cell.length_a   1.000
_cell.length_b   1.000
_cell.length_c   1.000
_cell.angle_alpha   90.00
_cell.angle_beta   90.00
_cell.angle_gamma   90.00
#
_symmetry.space_group_name_H-M   'P 1'
#
loop_
_entity.id
_entity.type
_entity.pdbx_description
1 polymer ?
#
loop_
_entity_poly.entity_id
_entity_poly.type
_entity_poly.pdbx_seq_one_letter_code
_entity_poly.pdbx_strand_id
1 'polypeptide(L)'
;MPIVNQENLDRSIKANQDPYGKAVIDIAIKVMQYLDEDPTPLHRGYNPDIHTPHGLICKADEELNLGISGFQAGCVKSVIGFSHSRGKEFADNY
;
A
#
# COMPACT_ATOMS: atom_id res chain seq x y z
N MET A 1 8.87 -10.28 4.27
CA MET A 1 8.41 -11.50 3.57
C MET A 1 7.83 -11.06 2.23
N PRO A 2 8.53 -11.30 1.12
CA PRO A 2 8.54 -10.39 -0.03
C PRO A 2 7.28 -10.44 -0.92
N ILE A 3 7.28 -9.58 -1.95
CA ILE A 3 6.33 -9.57 -3.08
C ILE A 3 6.08 -11.00 -3.58
N VAL A 4 4.82 -11.43 -3.57
CA VAL A 4 4.40 -12.79 -3.97
C VAL A 4 3.92 -12.86 -5.41
N ASN A 5 3.64 -11.70 -6.02
CA ASN A 5 3.18 -11.61 -7.40
C ASN A 5 3.85 -10.43 -8.12
N GLN A 6 5.11 -10.64 -8.50
CA GLN A 6 5.92 -9.64 -9.21
C GLN A 6 5.28 -9.25 -10.55
N GLU A 7 4.69 -10.21 -11.28
CA GLU A 7 4.04 -9.94 -12.57
C GLU A 7 2.88 -8.95 -12.42
N ASN A 8 2.06 -9.12 -11.37
CA ASN A 8 0.96 -8.20 -11.11
C ASN A 8 1.47 -6.80 -10.73
N LEU A 9 2.51 -6.71 -9.89
CA LEU A 9 3.11 -5.43 -9.56
C LEU A 9 3.69 -4.74 -10.81
N ASP A 10 4.41 -5.46 -11.65
CA ASP A 10 4.97 -4.93 -12.90
C ASP A 10 3.87 -4.45 -13.86
N ARG A 11 2.77 -5.19 -13.93
CA ARG A 11 1.58 -4.81 -14.72
C ARG A 11 0.95 -3.53 -14.17
N SER A 12 0.77 -3.44 -12.85
CA SER A 12 0.25 -2.24 -12.18
C SER A 12 1.16 -1.04 -12.42
N ILE A 13 2.48 -1.20 -12.30
CA ILE A 13 3.46 -0.16 -12.62
C ILE A 13 3.26 0.31 -14.07
N LYS A 14 3.28 -0.61 -15.05
CA LYS A 14 3.16 -0.26 -16.48
C LYS A 14 1.84 0.42 -16.82
N ALA A 15 0.75 0.07 -16.15
CA ALA A 15 -0.57 0.64 -16.40
C ALA A 15 -0.76 2.04 -15.79
N ASN A 16 0.03 2.41 -14.77
CA ASN A 16 -0.15 3.62 -13.95
C ASN A 16 1.05 4.57 -14.08
N GLN A 17 1.35 4.98 -15.32
CA GLN A 17 2.49 5.86 -15.63
C GLN A 17 2.16 7.36 -15.55
N ASP A 18 0.88 7.72 -15.50
CA ASP A 18 0.48 9.10 -15.28
C ASP A 18 0.77 9.53 -13.83
N PRO A 19 0.86 10.83 -13.52
CA PRO A 19 1.24 11.29 -12.18
C PRO A 19 0.34 10.77 -11.05
N TYR A 20 -0.97 10.61 -11.30
CA TYR A 20 -1.92 10.16 -10.28
C TYR A 20 -1.80 8.66 -10.04
N GLY A 21 -1.70 7.88 -11.12
CA GLY A 21 -1.45 6.45 -11.05
C GLY A 21 -0.09 6.15 -10.41
N LYS A 22 0.94 6.89 -10.79
CA LYS A 22 2.29 6.71 -10.26
C LYS A 22 2.33 6.93 -8.75
N ALA A 23 1.65 7.96 -8.25
CA ALA A 23 1.57 8.22 -6.80
C ALA A 23 0.99 7.02 -6.02
N VAL A 24 -0.06 6.38 -6.56
CA VAL A 24 -0.65 5.16 -5.97
C VAL A 24 0.37 4.03 -5.92
N ILE A 25 1.11 3.81 -7.00
CA ILE A 25 2.12 2.74 -7.08
C ILE A 25 3.27 3.00 -6.12
N ASP A 26 3.79 4.22 -6.07
CA ASP A 26 4.91 4.59 -5.20
C ASP A 26 4.55 4.38 -3.72
N ILE A 27 3.35 4.81 -3.31
CA ILE A 27 2.84 4.58 -1.95
C ILE A 27 2.66 3.10 -1.69
N ALA A 28 2.08 2.33 -2.61
CA ALA A 28 1.89 0.89 -2.44
C ALA A 28 3.24 0.17 -2.22
N ILE A 29 4.27 0.52 -3.00
CA ILE A 29 5.62 -0.03 -2.84
C ILE A 29 6.19 0.34 -1.47
N LYS A 30 6.06 1.60 -1.05
CA LYS A 30 6.55 2.06 0.26
C LYS A 30 5.85 1.36 1.42
N VAL A 31 4.54 1.14 1.33
CA VAL A 31 3.79 0.38 2.34
C VAL A 31 4.24 -1.09 2.38
N MET A 32 4.48 -1.73 1.22
CA MET A 32 5.03 -3.08 1.19
C MET A 32 6.40 -3.17 1.89
N GLN A 33 7.24 -2.14 1.75
CA GLN A 33 8.50 -2.05 2.49
C GLN A 33 8.27 -1.99 4.02
N TYR A 34 7.32 -1.18 4.49
CA TYR A 34 6.99 -1.17 5.93
C TYR A 34 6.50 -2.52 6.43
N LEU A 35 5.69 -3.24 5.64
CA LEU A 35 5.19 -4.57 6.00
C LEU A 35 6.30 -5.62 6.07
N ASP A 36 7.38 -5.43 5.30
CA ASP A 36 8.58 -6.26 5.32
C ASP A 36 9.50 -5.94 6.50
N GLU A 37 9.60 -4.66 6.88
CA GLU A 37 10.42 -4.17 8.00
C GLU A 37 9.79 -4.46 9.37
N ASP A 38 8.47 -4.37 9.49
CA ASP A 38 7.73 -4.61 10.74
C ASP A 38 6.73 -5.77 10.58
N PRO A 39 7.02 -6.95 11.16
CA PRO A 39 6.14 -8.11 11.08
C PRO A 39 4.95 -8.05 12.05
N THR A 40 4.80 -6.99 12.84
CA THR A 40 3.68 -6.84 13.78
C THR A 40 2.34 -6.96 13.05
N PRO A 41 1.39 -7.79 13.55
CA PRO A 41 0.10 -7.97 12.91
C PRO A 41 -0.67 -6.66 12.78
N LEU A 42 -1.33 -6.48 11.64
CA LEU A 42 -2.21 -5.35 11.41
C LEU A 42 -3.51 -5.56 12.18
N HIS A 43 -4.03 -4.47 12.73
CA HIS A 43 -5.37 -4.42 13.29
C HIS A 43 -6.24 -3.40 12.57
N ARG A 44 -7.55 -3.57 12.69
CA ARG A 44 -8.54 -2.63 12.17
C ARG A 44 -8.46 -1.30 12.90
N GLY A 45 -8.44 -0.23 12.12
CA GLY A 45 -8.48 1.13 12.65
C GLY A 45 -8.37 2.14 11.52
N TYR A 46 -9.06 3.28 11.69
CA TYR A 46 -9.05 4.38 10.74
C TYR A 46 -8.22 5.58 11.24
N ASN A 47 -7.95 5.66 12.55
CA ASN A 47 -7.03 6.68 13.06
C ASN A 47 -5.59 6.34 12.64
N PRO A 48 -4.73 7.35 12.41
CA PRO A 48 -3.35 7.13 12.01
C PRO A 48 -2.59 6.36 13.09
N ASP A 49 -2.48 5.06 12.85
CA ASP A 49 -1.72 4.10 13.65
C ASP A 49 -0.93 3.26 12.67
N ILE A 50 0.38 3.18 12.86
CA ILE A 50 1.31 2.48 11.97
C ILE A 50 1.06 0.97 11.90
N HIS A 51 0.24 0.41 12.80
CA HIS A 51 -0.21 -0.98 12.75
C HIS A 51 -1.62 -1.12 12.15
N THR A 52 -2.14 -0.08 11.48
CA THR A 52 -3.35 -0.14 10.65
C THR A 52 -2.99 0.03 9.17
N PRO A 53 -3.77 -0.59 8.26
CA PRO A 53 -3.60 -0.35 6.83
C PRO A 53 -3.71 1.13 6.43
N HIS A 54 -4.67 1.86 7.00
CA HIS A 54 -4.85 3.28 6.71
C HIS A 54 -3.67 4.13 7.21
N GLY A 55 -3.21 3.90 8.44
CA GLY A 55 -2.06 4.62 8.99
C GLY A 55 -0.76 4.38 8.24
N LEU A 56 -0.53 3.15 7.74
CA LEU A 56 0.61 2.87 6.86
C LEU A 56 0.55 3.67 5.55
N ILE A 57 -0.63 3.78 4.93
CA ILE A 57 -0.82 4.59 3.72
C ILE A 57 -0.57 6.06 4.03
N CYS A 58 -1.16 6.59 5.12
CA CYS A 58 -0.95 7.99 5.51
C CYS A 58 0.54 8.29 5.74
N LYS A 59 1.24 7.40 6.45
CA LYS A 59 2.68 7.53 6.68
C LYS A 59 3.46 7.55 5.37
N ALA A 60 3.16 6.63 4.44
CA ALA A 60 3.82 6.59 3.14
C ALA A 60 3.51 7.83 2.29
N ASP A 61 2.26 8.31 2.29
CA ASP A 61 1.85 9.51 1.56
C ASP A 61 2.54 10.78 2.10
N GLU A 62 2.65 10.89 3.43
CA GLU A 62 3.35 12.00 4.10
C GLU A 62 4.85 11.96 3.82
N GLU A 63 5.51 10.80 3.95
CA GLU A 63 6.95 10.67 3.68
C GLU A 63 7.31 10.95 2.22
N LEU A 64 6.45 10.58 1.27
CA LEU A 64 6.66 10.80 -0.16
C LEU A 64 6.14 12.15 -0.66
N ASN A 65 5.34 12.86 0.15
CA ASN A 65 4.72 14.14 -0.17
C ASN A 65 3.94 14.11 -1.50
N LEU A 66 3.04 13.13 -1.64
CA LEU A 66 2.27 12.91 -2.88
C LEU A 66 0.83 13.44 -2.82
N GLY A 67 0.21 13.43 -1.64
CA GLY A 67 -1.09 14.03 -1.37
C GLY A 67 -2.25 13.30 -2.03
N ILE A 68 -2.39 11.99 -1.77
CA ILE A 68 -3.42 11.18 -2.42
C ILE A 68 -4.82 11.37 -1.80
N SER A 69 -5.84 11.21 -2.63
CA SER A 69 -7.24 11.18 -2.18
C SER A 69 -7.60 9.83 -1.53
N GLY A 70 -8.72 9.80 -0.79
CA GLY A 70 -9.26 8.55 -0.23
C GLY A 70 -9.62 7.50 -1.29
N PHE A 71 -9.99 7.92 -2.50
CA PHE A 71 -10.21 7.00 -3.63
C PHE A 71 -8.89 6.32 -4.04
N GLN A 72 -7.82 7.10 -4.17
CA GLN A 72 -6.48 6.59 -4.48
C GLN A 72 -5.95 5.67 -3.37
N ALA A 73 -6.26 5.95 -2.09
CA ALA A 73 -5.92 5.05 -0.98
C ALA A 73 -6.60 3.67 -1.12
N GLY A 74 -7.84 3.63 -1.61
CA GLY A 74 -8.52 2.38 -1.99
C GLY A 74 -7.82 1.62 -3.12
N CYS A 75 -7.23 2.33 -4.08
CA CYS A 75 -6.41 1.71 -5.12
C CYS A 75 -5.11 1.15 -4.56
N VAL A 76 -4.44 1.86 -3.63
CA VAL A 76 -3.24 1.38 -2.92
C VAL A 76 -3.54 0.05 -2.22
N LYS A 77 -4.64 -0.03 -1.45
CA LYS A 77 -5.12 -1.28 -0.81
C LYS A 77 -5.18 -2.43 -1.82
N SER A 78 -5.73 -2.17 -2.99
CA SER A 78 -5.91 -3.20 -4.03
C SER A 78 -4.57 -3.69 -4.58
N VAL A 79 -3.64 -2.77 -4.88
CA VAL A 79 -2.30 -3.12 -5.38
C VAL A 79 -1.55 -4.00 -4.36
N ILE A 80 -1.55 -3.62 -3.09
CA ILE A 80 -0.93 -4.39 -2.02
C ILE A 80 -1.61 -5.75 -1.86
N GLY A 81 -2.95 -5.76 -1.87
CA GLY A 81 -3.77 -6.97 -1.72
C GLY A 81 -3.44 -8.08 -2.70
N PHE A 82 -3.12 -7.72 -3.95
CA PHE A 82 -2.79 -8.68 -5.00
C PHE A 82 -1.28 -8.96 -5.17
N SER A 83 -0.41 -8.17 -4.55
CA SER A 83 1.03 -8.19 -4.85
C SER A 83 1.90 -8.61 -3.66
N HIS A 84 1.45 -8.37 -2.43
CA HIS A 84 2.25 -8.62 -1.22
C HIS A 84 1.83 -9.91 -0.49
N SER A 85 2.77 -10.57 0.19
CA SER A 85 2.49 -11.78 0.98
C SER A 85 1.44 -11.53 2.09
N ARG A 86 1.49 -10.34 2.69
CA ARG A 86 0.52 -9.84 3.68
C ARG A 86 -0.67 -9.10 3.05
N GLY A 87 -0.84 -9.20 1.73
CA GLY A 87 -1.88 -8.47 1.00
C GLY A 87 -3.29 -8.81 1.48
N LYS A 88 -3.57 -10.09 1.78
CA LYS A 88 -4.86 -10.49 2.33
C LYS A 88 -5.12 -9.89 3.71
N GLU A 89 -4.14 -9.96 4.61
CA GLU A 89 -4.22 -9.35 5.95
C GLU A 89 -4.46 -7.85 5.86
N PHE A 90 -3.75 -7.16 4.97
CA PHE A 90 -3.93 -5.74 4.71
C PHE A 90 -5.36 -5.45 4.23
N ALA A 91 -5.88 -6.27 3.31
CA ALA A 91 -7.21 -6.08 2.75
C ALA A 91 -8.35 -6.32 3.77
N ASP A 92 -8.21 -7.32 4.63
CA ASP A 92 -9.21 -7.70 5.65
C ASP A 92 -9.29 -6.70 6.83
N ASN A 93 -8.22 -5.92 7.04
CA ASN A 93 -8.11 -4.93 8.12
C ASN A 93 -8.30 -3.47 7.68
N TYR A 94 -8.41 -3.22 6.37
CA TYR A 94 -8.60 -1.87 5.79
C TYR A 94 -10.08 -1.50 5.67
#